data_AF-A0A550GNA9-F1
#
_entry.id   AF-A0A550GNA9-F1
#
_cell.length_a   1.000
_cell.length_b   1.000
_cell.length_c   1.000
_cell.angle_alpha   90.00
_cell.angle_beta   90.00
_cell.angle_gamma   90.00
#
_symmetry.space_group_name_H-M   'P 1'
#
loop_
_entity.id
_entity.type
_entity.pdbx_description
1 polymer ?
#
loop_
_entity_poly.entity_id
_entity_poly.type
_entity_poly.pdbx_seq_one_letter_code
_entity_poly.pdbx_strand_id
1 'polypeptide(L)' 'MNGFSGIAFKMEESIKAKLIEIGATSKTRAVAIQDTNLDTQELNWLDYIAGGLFAQVKKTNDRRYYVSS' A
#
# COMPACT_ATOMS: atom_id res chain seq x y z
N MET A 1 -7.92 21.53 9.77
CA MET A 1 -7.16 20.90 8.67
C MET A 1 -7.64 19.45 8.53
N ASN A 2 -8.82 19.17 7.96
CA ASN A 2 -9.53 17.93 8.35
C ASN A 2 -10.03 17.02 7.20
N GLY A 3 -9.78 17.33 5.92
CA GLY A 3 -10.25 16.49 4.80
C GLY A 3 -9.17 15.55 4.24
N PHE A 4 -7.97 16.08 4.04
CA PHE A 4 -6.87 15.39 3.36
C PHE A 4 -6.33 14.19 4.15
N SER A 5 -6.19 14.34 5.47
CA SER A 5 -5.73 13.26 6.36
C SER A 5 -6.72 12.09 6.44
N GLY A 6 -8.03 12.37 6.44
CA GLY A 6 -9.06 11.34 6.48
C GLY A 6 -9.12 10.50 5.20
N ILE A 7 -8.96 11.14 4.04
CA ILE A 7 -8.88 10.42 2.76
C ILE A 7 -7.60 9.58 2.71
N ALA A 8 -6.44 10.16 3.01
CA ALA A 8 -5.17 9.43 3.01
C ALA A 8 -5.20 8.19 3.92
N PHE A 9 -5.75 8.33 5.14
CA PHE A 9 -5.90 7.20 6.07
C PHE A 9 -6.83 6.11 5.51
N LYS A 10 -7.99 6.49 4.94
CA LYS A 10 -8.91 5.53 4.33
C LYS A 10 -8.24 4.77 3.17
N MET A 11 -7.46 5.48 2.34
CA MET A 11 -6.72 4.86 1.23
C MET A 11 -5.65 3.91 1.75
N GLU A 12 -4.89 4.28 2.79
CA GLU A 12 -3.87 3.43 3.40
C GLU A 12 -4.48 2.14 3.97
N GLU A 13 -5.57 2.24 4.73
CA GLU A 13 -6.26 1.06 5.27
C GLU A 13 -6.80 0.14 4.16
N SER A 14 -7.38 0.72 3.10
CA SER A 14 -7.89 -0.06 1.95
C SER A 14 -6.76 -0.81 1.22
N ILE A 15 -5.65 -0.11 0.94
CA ILE A 15 -4.47 -0.71 0.30
C ILE A 15 -3.87 -1.81 1.17
N LYS A 16 -3.73 -1.57 2.48
CA LYS A 16 -3.23 -2.58 3.42
C LYS A 16 -4.10 -3.83 3.42
N ALA A 17 -5.42 -3.67 3.51
CA ALA A 17 -6.35 -4.79 3.54
C ALA A 17 -6.18 -5.68 2.28
N LYS A 18 -6.12 -5.07 1.09
CA LYS A 18 -5.96 -5.79 -0.17
C LYS A 18 -4.59 -6.47 -0.31
N LEU A 19 -3.51 -5.84 0.17
CA LEU A 19 -2.19 -6.46 0.22
C LEU A 19 -2.13 -7.65 1.20
N ILE A 20 -2.79 -7.53 2.35
CA ILE A 20 -2.88 -8.62 3.34
C ILE A 20 -3.69 -9.79 2.78
N GLU A 21 -4.81 -9.52 2.10
CA GLU A 21 -5.70 -10.53 1.50
C GLU A 21 -4.95 -11.46 0.53
N ILE A 22 -4.03 -10.91 -0.26
CA ILE A 22 -3.18 -11.66 -1.20
C ILE A 22 -1.88 -12.17 -0.58
N GLY A 23 -1.69 -11.99 0.74
CA GLY A 23 -0.55 -12.52 1.49
C GLY A 23 0.74 -11.70 1.40
N ALA A 24 0.69 -10.47 0.88
CA ALA A 24 1.82 -9.56 0.76
C ALA A 24 2.18 -8.89 2.11
N THR A 25 2.55 -9.72 3.10
CA THR A 25 2.77 -9.31 4.49
C THR A 25 4.25 -9.24 4.89
N SER A 26 5.15 -9.34 3.91
CA SER A 26 6.59 -9.22 4.13
C SER A 26 7.32 -8.89 2.83
N LYS A 27 8.58 -8.46 2.94
CA LYS A 27 9.43 -8.15 1.77
C LYS A 27 9.60 -9.34 0.83
N THR A 28 9.69 -10.56 1.36
CA THR A 28 9.83 -11.79 0.56
C THR A 28 8.53 -12.22 -0.12
N ARG A 29 7.39 -11.74 0.38
CA ARG A 29 6.06 -11.94 -0.20
C ARG A 29 5.55 -10.72 -0.96
N ALA A 30 6.43 -9.75 -1.25
CA ALA A 30 6.04 -8.55 -1.96
C ALA A 30 5.53 -8.89 -3.38
N VAL A 31 4.47 -8.21 -3.79
CA VAL A 31 3.74 -8.46 -5.05
C VAL A 31 3.86 -7.29 -6.00
N ALA A 32 3.79 -7.55 -7.31
CA ALA A 32 3.71 -6.48 -8.29
C ALA A 32 2.30 -5.87 -8.31
N ILE A 33 2.16 -4.61 -8.72
CA ILE A 33 0.86 -3.91 -8.79
C ILE A 33 -0.18 -4.71 -9.60
N GLN A 34 0.25 -5.32 -10.70
CA GLN A 34 -0.60 -6.13 -11.58
C GLN A 34 -1.18 -7.38 -10.90
N ASP A 35 -0.57 -7.83 -9.80
CA ASP A 35 -1.03 -8.97 -9.00
C ASP A 35 -1.97 -8.52 -7.86
N THR A 36 -2.21 -7.21 -7.73
CA THR A 36 -3.09 -6.62 -6.72
C THR A 36 -4.45 -6.28 -7.30
N ASN A 37 -5.50 -6.33 -6.48
CA ASN A 37 -6.84 -5.88 -6.85
C ASN A 37 -7.08 -4.40 -6.47
N LEU A 38 -6.03 -3.58 -6.59
CA LEU A 38 -6.12 -2.15 -6.30
C LEU A 38 -6.91 -1.44 -7.41
N ASP A 39 -7.84 -0.58 -7.03
CA ASP A 39 -8.57 0.26 -7.97
C ASP A 39 -7.76 1.50 -8.39
N THR A 40 -8.27 2.24 -9.38
CA THR A 40 -7.59 3.42 -9.91
C THR A 40 -7.30 4.48 -8.84
N GLN A 41 -8.19 4.66 -7.86
CA GLN A 41 -7.97 5.64 -6.81
C GLN A 41 -6.85 5.17 -5.87
N GLU A 42 -6.84 3.90 -5.48
CA GLU A 42 -5.79 3.30 -4.66
C GLU A 42 -4.43 3.34 -5.34
N LEU A 43 -4.36 3.04 -6.63
CA LEU A 43 -3.13 3.13 -7.41
C LEU A 43 -2.56 4.55 -7.43
N ASN A 44 -3.41 5.56 -7.58
CA ASN A 44 -2.99 6.96 -7.54
C ASN A 44 -2.43 7.38 -6.17
N TRP A 45 -2.93 6.76 -5.09
CA TRP A 45 -2.47 7.03 -3.73
C TRP A 45 -1.27 6.18 -3.30
N LEU A 46 -1.02 5.06 -3.97
CA LEU A 46 -0.03 4.06 -3.57
C LEU A 46 1.37 4.64 -3.43
N ASP A 47 1.81 5.49 -4.36
CA ASP A 47 3.14 6.10 -4.29
C ASP A 47 3.26 7.19 -3.20
N TYR A 48 2.15 7.77 -2.73
CA TYR A 48 2.15 8.71 -1.61
C TYR A 48 2.17 8.00 -0.26
N ILE A 49 1.60 6.80 -0.20
CA ILE A 49 1.48 5.98 1.02
C ILE A 49 2.71 5.08 1.18
N ALA A 50 3.23 4.53 0.09
CA ALA A 50 4.31 3.55 0.13
C ALA A 50 5.70 4.21 0.26
N GLY A 51 6.52 3.71 1.19
CA GLY A 51 7.96 3.98 1.21
C GLY A 51 8.47 4.99 2.24
N GLY A 52 7.61 5.54 3.09
CA GLY A 52 8.05 6.28 4.27
C GLY A 52 8.78 5.39 5.29
N LEU A 53 9.71 5.96 6.07
CA LEU A 53 10.44 5.23 7.12
C LEU A 53 9.49 4.52 8.10
N PHE A 54 8.38 5.18 8.45
CA PHE A 54 7.32 4.67 9.34
C PHE A 54 6.05 4.23 8.60
N ALA A 55 6.04 4.21 7.27
CA ALA A 55 4.89 3.72 6.50
C ALA A 55 4.70 2.22 6.73
N GLN A 56 3.45 1.77 6.89
CA GLN A 56 3.14 0.35 7.00
C GLN A 56 3.10 -0.33 5.64
N VAL A 57 2.76 0.41 4.58
CA VAL A 57 2.93 -0.05 3.20
C VAL A 57 4.35 0.27 2.74
N LYS A 58 5.09 -0.77 2.36
CA LYS A 58 6.48 -0.69 1.91
C LYS A 58 6.58 -1.03 0.43
N LYS A 59 7.60 -0.45 -0.21
CA LYS A 59 7.94 -0.65 -1.62
C LYS A 59 9.36 -1.18 -1.72
N THR A 60 9.57 -2.20 -2.54
CA THR A 60 10.90 -2.71 -2.88
C THR A 60 11.51 -1.94 -4.06
N ASN A 61 12.80 -2.12 -4.30
CA ASN A 61 13.49 -1.47 -5.42
C ASN A 61 12.94 -1.91 -6.79
N ASP A 62 12.41 -3.13 -6.90
CA ASP A 62 11.78 -3.68 -8.09
C ASP A 62 10.28 -3.37 -8.17
N ARG A 63 9.80 -2.34 -7.45
CA ARG A 63 8.41 -1.87 -7.46
C ARG A 63 7.39 -2.94 -7.06
N ARG A 64 7.74 -3.76 -6.06
CA ARG A 64 6.81 -4.65 -5.38
C ARG A 64 6.38 -4.06 -4.06
N TYR A 65 5.19 -4.42 -3.61
CA TYR A 65 4.54 -3.81 -2.47
C TYR A 65 4.19 -4.87 -1.42
N TYR A 66 4.31 -4.51 -0.14
CA TYR A 66 3.95 -5.36 0.99
C TYR A 66 3.59 -4.52 2.22
N VAL A 67 2.88 -5.13 3.16
CA VAL A 67 2.61 -4.55 4.48
C VAL A 67 3.68 -5.02 5.47
N SER A 68 4.35 -4.10 6.15
CA SER A 68 5.23 -4.40 7.28
C SER A 68 4.50 -4.11 8.59
N SER A 69 4.53 -5.07 9.52
CA SER A 69 4.14 -4.90 10.92
C SER A 69 5.01 -3.86 11.64
#